data_AF-A0A6C0JV86-F1
#
_entry.id   AF-A0A6C0JV86-F1
#
_cell.length_a   1.000
_cell.length_b   1.000
_cell.length_c   1.000
_cell.angle_alpha   90.00
_cell.angle_beta   90.00
_cell.angle_gamma   90.00
#
_symmetry.space_group_name_H-M   'P 1'
#
loop_
_entity.id
_entity.type
_entity.pdbx_description
1 polymer ?
#
loop_
_entity_poly.entity_id
_entity_poly.type
_entity_poly.pdbx_seq_one_letter_code
_entity_poly.pdbx_strand_id
1 'polypeptide(L)'
;MNGMYKHVRTGKLYQFIGLARCVSKPDQTIVVYKQLYDSVLANNKLVLANNTSTKLPYGSLWTREKTDFEKKFVKYTEYFDLDKLF
;
A
#
# COMPACT_ATOMS: atom_id res chain seq x y z
N MET A 1 11.44 -8.01 -4.39
CA MET A 1 10.33 -7.66 -3.48
C MET A 1 8.97 -7.98 -4.10
N ASN A 2 8.81 -9.09 -4.83
CA ASN A 2 7.53 -9.37 -5.48
C ASN A 2 6.55 -10.05 -4.52
N GLY A 3 5.27 -9.70 -4.65
CA GLY A 3 4.18 -10.33 -3.93
C GLY A 3 3.23 -9.36 -3.25
N MET A 4 2.38 -9.91 -2.39
CA MET A 4 1.47 -9.16 -1.55
C MET A 4 2.14 -8.82 -0.22
N TYR A 5 1.73 -7.70 0.34
CA TYR A 5 2.24 -7.15 1.58
C TYR A 5 1.09 -6.71 2.46
N LYS A 6 1.20 -7.00 3.76
CA LYS A 6 0.24 -6.59 4.78
C LYS A 6 0.84 -5.46 5.60
N HIS A 7 0.12 -4.35 5.74
CA HIS A 7 0.54 -3.28 6.62
C HIS A 7 0.42 -3.73 8.08
N VAL A 8 1.48 -3.61 8.86
CA VAL A 8 1.59 -4.14 10.24
C VAL A 8 0.49 -3.55 11.14
N ARG A 9 0.31 -2.22 11.13
CA ARG A 9 -0.68 -1.53 11.97
C ARG A 9 -2.15 -1.75 11.56
N THR A 10 -2.48 -1.64 10.27
CA THR A 10 -3.88 -1.61 9.81
C THR A 10 -4.38 -2.98 9.36
N GLY A 11 -3.47 -3.95 9.17
CA GLY A 11 -3.77 -5.26 8.60
C GLY A 11 -4.21 -5.23 7.13
N LYS A 12 -4.21 -4.07 6.48
CA LYS A 12 -4.65 -3.91 5.09
C LYS A 12 -3.63 -4.51 4.11
N LEU A 13 -4.15 -5.04 3.01
CA LEU A 13 -3.37 -5.71 1.98
C LEU A 13 -3.05 -4.79 0.82
N TYR A 14 -1.84 -4.95 0.30
CA TYR A 14 -1.28 -4.19 -0.81
C TYR A 14 -0.50 -5.12 -1.72
N GLN A 15 -0.47 -4.84 -3.02
CA GLN A 15 0.38 -5.54 -3.98
C GLN A 15 1.57 -4.67 -4.34
N PHE A 16 2.78 -5.24 -4.26
CA PHE A 16 3.98 -4.62 -4.78
C PHE A 16 3.91 -4.53 -6.30
N ILE A 17 4.17 -3.35 -6.86
CA ILE A 17 4.22 -3.10 -8.30
C ILE A 17 5.66 -3.01 -8.79
N GLY A 18 6.51 -2.25 -8.10
CA GLY A 18 7.89 -2.04 -8.54
C GLY A 18 8.70 -1.11 -7.64
N LEU A 19 9.97 -0.95 -8.00
CA LEU A 19 10.84 0.08 -7.44
C LEU A 19 10.96 1.23 -8.44
N ALA A 20 11.02 2.46 -7.94
CA ALA A 20 11.26 3.66 -8.74
C ALA A 20 12.22 4.62 -8.02
N ARG A 21 12.65 5.67 -8.72
CA ARG A 21 13.41 6.79 -8.15
C ARG A 21 12.52 8.00 -7.98
N CYS A 22 12.70 8.72 -6.88
CA CYS A 22 12.01 9.99 -6.66
C CYS A 22 12.68 11.10 -7.47
N VAL A 23 11.93 11.85 -8.29
CA VAL A 23 12.50 12.92 -9.14
C VAL A 23 13.12 14.04 -8.28
N SER A 24 12.46 14.43 -7.19
CA SER A 24 12.96 15.49 -6.31
C SER A 24 14.10 15.06 -5.40
N LYS A 25 14.31 13.74 -5.23
CA LYS A 25 15.40 13.14 -4.44
C LYS A 25 15.90 11.88 -5.15
N PRO A 26 16.72 12.01 -6.22
CA PRO A 26 17.11 10.88 -7.08
C PRO A 26 17.81 9.73 -6.35
N ASP A 27 18.51 10.04 -5.26
CA ASP A 27 19.18 9.03 -4.42
C ASP A 27 18.19 8.16 -3.64
N GLN A 28 16.96 8.62 -3.48
CA GLN A 28 15.91 7.90 -2.76
C GLN A 28 15.23 6.87 -3.66
N THR A 29 15.32 5.60 -3.25
CA THR A 29 14.53 4.52 -3.85
C THR A 29 13.16 4.45 -3.19
N ILE A 30 12.11 4.47 -4.01
CA ILE A 30 10.72 4.37 -3.58
C ILE A 30 10.11 3.04 -4.04
N VAL A 31 9.18 2.53 -3.26
CA VAL A 31 8.33 1.39 -3.59
C VAL A 31 7.02 1.92 -4.15
N VAL A 32 6.62 1.42 -5.30
CA VAL A 32 5.29 1.61 -5.89
C VAL A 32 4.45 0.39 -5.55
N TYR A 33 3.28 0.61 -4.97
CA TYR A 33 2.37 -0.45 -4.54
C TYR A 33 0.92 -0.01 -4.72
N LYS A 34 0.00 -0.97 -4.91
CA LYS A 34 -1.44 -0.69 -5.00
C LYS A 34 -2.21 -1.26 -3.82
N GLN A 35 -3.24 -0.56 -3.37
CA GLN A 35 -4.14 -1.04 -2.33
C GLN A 35 -5.07 -2.14 -2.86
N LEU A 36 -5.36 -3.15 -2.04
CA LEU A 36 -6.27 -4.25 -2.38
C LEU A 36 -7.59 -4.14 -1.59
N TYR A 37 -8.09 -2.93 -1.43
CA TYR A 37 -9.34 -2.61 -0.73
C TYR A 37 -9.83 -1.22 -1.15
N ASP A 38 -11.13 -0.95 -1.00
CA ASP A 38 -11.68 0.41 -1.12
C ASP A 38 -11.43 1.20 0.16
N SER A 39 -11.11 2.49 0.02
CA SER A 39 -10.85 3.36 1.16
C SER A 39 -11.38 4.77 0.96
N VAL A 40 -11.34 5.56 2.02
CA VAL A 40 -11.74 6.97 2.00
C VAL A 40 -10.58 7.78 2.57
N LEU A 41 -10.16 8.80 1.85
CA LEU A 41 -9.16 9.76 2.33
C LEU A 41 -9.80 10.65 3.39
N ALA A 42 -9.57 10.31 4.66
CA ALA A 42 -9.87 11.19 5.77
C ALA A 42 -8.75 12.23 5.91
N ASN A 43 -9.10 13.51 5.99
CA ASN A 43 -8.24 14.63 6.40
C ASN A 43 -7.10 15.07 5.45
N ASN A 44 -7.40 15.35 4.18
CA ASN A 44 -6.56 16.30 3.44
C ASN A 44 -7.09 17.71 3.62
N LYS A 45 -6.20 18.71 3.84
CA LYS A 45 -6.55 20.14 3.84
C LYS A 45 -7.30 20.58 2.56
N LEU A 46 -7.16 19.82 1.47
CA LEU A 46 -7.89 19.99 0.21
C LEU A 46 -9.36 19.52 0.26
N VAL A 47 -9.70 18.61 1.17
CA VAL A 47 -11.06 18.04 1.34
C VAL A 47 -11.94 18.92 2.24
N LEU A 48 -11.33 19.73 3.11
CA LEU A 48 -12.03 20.65 4.02
C LEU A 48 -12.77 21.78 3.31
N ALA A 49 -12.44 22.08 2.05
CA ALA A 49 -13.12 23.14 1.31
C ALA A 49 -14.56 22.75 0.92
N ASN A 50 -14.83 21.46 0.68
CA ASN A 50 -16.08 21.01 0.04
C ASN A 50 -16.82 19.89 0.80
N ASN A 51 -16.40 19.54 2.02
CA ASN A 51 -17.01 18.50 2.87
C ASN A 51 -17.22 17.13 2.17
N THR A 52 -16.48 16.86 1.11
CA THR A 52 -16.66 15.69 0.25
C THR A 52 -15.50 14.74 0.43
N SER A 53 -15.72 13.70 1.23
CA SER A 53 -14.74 12.63 1.42
C SER A 53 -14.36 12.00 0.07
N THR A 54 -13.07 12.01 -0.30
CA THR A 54 -12.61 11.38 -1.54
C THR A 54 -12.53 9.87 -1.36
N LYS A 55 -13.39 9.12 -2.07
CA LYS A 55 -13.29 7.66 -2.16
C LYS A 55 -12.08 7.30 -3.00
N LEU A 56 -11.27 6.36 -2.51
CA LEU A 56 -10.18 5.74 -3.23
C LEU A 56 -10.58 4.32 -3.61
N PRO A 57 -10.68 4.03 -4.92
CA PRO A 57 -11.08 2.70 -5.37
C PRO A 57 -9.98 1.66 -5.11
N TYR A 58 -10.38 0.39 -5.09
CA TYR A 58 -9.49 -0.75 -5.17
C TYR A 58 -8.44 -0.55 -6.28
N GLY A 59 -7.19 -0.89 -6.00
CA GLY A 59 -6.10 -0.75 -6.96
C GLY A 59 -5.46 0.64 -7.03
N SER A 60 -5.93 1.62 -6.23
CA SER A 60 -5.26 2.93 -6.13
C SER A 60 -3.78 2.77 -5.79
N LEU A 61 -2.93 3.50 -6.51
CA LEU A 61 -1.47 3.46 -6.39
C LEU A 61 -0.96 4.39 -5.30
N TRP A 62 0.10 3.94 -4.64
CA TRP A 62 0.80 4.66 -3.59
C TRP A 62 2.31 4.53 -3.78
N THR A 63 3.02 5.50 -3.24
CA THR A 63 4.48 5.48 -3.17
C THR A 63 4.94 5.68 -1.73
N ARG A 64 6.06 5.05 -1.38
CA ARG A 64 6.72 5.22 -0.07
C ARG A 64 8.20 4.96 -0.23
N GLU A 65 9.03 5.57 0.61
CA GLU A 65 10.44 5.21 0.69
C GLU A 65 10.62 3.72 0.98
N LYS A 66 11.59 3.07 0.33
CA LYS A 66 11.84 1.63 0.49
C LYS A 66 12.09 1.22 1.94
N THR A 67 12.93 1.97 2.66
CA THR A 67 13.27 1.69 4.07
C THR A 67 12.05 1.81 4.98
N ASP A 68 11.19 2.80 4.76
CA ASP A 68 9.96 3.01 5.52
C ASP A 68 8.88 1.98 5.17
N PHE A 69 8.84 1.54 3.91
CA PHE A 69 7.98 0.44 3.48
C PHE A 69 8.37 -0.87 4.18
N GLU A 70 9.65 -1.25 4.18
CA GLU A 70 10.13 -2.48 4.82
C GLU A 70 9.88 -2.50 6.34
N LYS A 71 9.80 -1.34 7.01
CA LYS A 71 9.45 -1.23 8.44
C LYS A 71 7.95 -1.42 8.72
N LYS A 72 7.09 -1.00 7.78
CA LYS A 72 5.63 -0.92 7.99
C LYS A 72 4.85 -2.06 7.37
N PHE A 73 5.48 -2.84 6.49
CA PHE A 73 4.83 -3.87 5.69
C PHE A 73 5.59 -5.19 5.80
N VAL A 74 4.84 -6.27 6.01
CA VAL A 74 5.36 -7.64 6.01
C VAL A 74 4.88 -8.36 4.78
N LYS A 75 5.73 -9.23 4.19
CA LYS A 75 5.34 -10.04 3.04
C LYS A 75 4.20 -10.96 3.46
N TYR A 76 3.11 -10.92 2.72
CA TYR A 76 1.94 -11.77 2.94
C TYR A 76 2.07 -13.02 2.08
N THR A 77 2.12 -14.18 2.73
CA THR A 77 2.03 -15.50 2.10
C THR A 77 0.75 -16.13 2.61
N GLU A 78 -0.21 -16.39 1.72
CA GLU A 78 -1.33 -17.26 2.06
C GLU A 78 -0.75 -18.66 2.27
N TYR A 79 -0.76 -19.14 3.53
CA TYR A 79 -0.67 -20.56 3.76
C TYR A 79 -2.02 -21.14 3.36
N PHE A 80 -2.06 -21.78 2.19
CA PHE A 80 -3.13 -22.74 1.91
C PHE A 80 -2.92 -23.90 2.87
N ASP A 81 -3.75 -23.95 3.90
CA ASP A 81 -3.84 -25.09 4.81
C ASP A 81 -4.49 -26.24 4.03
N LEU A 82 -3.68 -26.95 3.23
CA LEU A 82 -4.11 -28.07 2.39
C LEU A 82 -4.70 -29.22 3.23
N ASP A 83 -4.41 -29.25 4.53
CA ASP A 83 -4.94 -30.22 5.49
C ASP A 83 -6.43 -30.00 5.86
N LYS A 84 -7.07 -28.94 5.35
CA LYS A 84 -8.53 -28.71 5.50
C LYS A 84 -9.34 -29.02 4.24
N LEU A 85 -8.69 -29.52 3.19
CA LEU A 85 -9.31 -29.85 1.91
C LEU A 85 -9.47 -31.37 1.66
N PHE A 86 -9.06 -32.21 2.61
CA PHE A 86 -9.20 -33.66 2.57
C PHE A 86 -9.78 -34.20 3.89
#